data_AF-A0A3B3VIQ2-F1
#
_entry.id   AF-A0A3B3VIQ2-F1
#
_cell.length_a   1.000
_cell.length_b   1.000
_cell.length_c   1.000
_cell.angle_alpha   90.00
_cell.angle_beta   90.00
_cell.angle_gamma   90.00
#
_symmetry.space_group_name_H-M   'P 1'
#
loop_
_entity.id
_entity.type
_entity.pdbx_description
1 polymer ?
#
loop_
_entity_poly.entity_id
_entity_poly.type
_entity_poly.pdbx_seq_one_letter_code
_entity_poly.pdbx_strand_id
1 'polypeptide(L)'
;MLVDVDLGLSAYANAKRYYDHKRSAEKKEQKTIEAAGKAMKSAEKKTQQTLKEVQTVTTIQKARKVYWFEKFLWFISSENYLVIAGRDQQQNEMIVKRYLRSGDIYVHADLHGATSCVIKNPSGSVCRPVSSAQFSSSCF
;
A
#
# COMPACT_ATOMS: atom_id res chain seq x y z
N MET A 1 -48.44 -33.92 28.56
CA MET A 1 -48.33 -32.91 27.48
C MET A 1 -49.57 -32.04 27.56
N LEU A 2 -49.43 -30.78 27.95
CA LEU A 2 -50.52 -29.82 28.04
C LEU A 2 -50.41 -28.89 26.82
N VAL A 3 -51.54 -28.58 26.18
CA VAL A 3 -51.61 -27.69 25.02
C VAL A 3 -52.59 -26.59 25.37
N ASP A 4 -52.14 -25.34 25.26
CA ASP A 4 -52.99 -24.19 25.53
C ASP A 4 -54.04 -24.04 24.42
N VAL A 5 -55.31 -23.94 24.80
CA VAL A 5 -56.41 -23.80 23.84
C VAL A 5 -57.15 -22.51 24.15
N ASP A 6 -57.31 -21.68 23.13
CA ASP A 6 -58.10 -20.46 23.24
C ASP A 6 -59.59 -20.81 23.14
N LEU A 7 -60.34 -20.53 24.20
CA LEU A 7 -61.77 -20.83 24.29
C LEU A 7 -62.63 -19.96 23.37
N GLY A 8 -62.10 -18.84 22.87
CA GLY A 8 -62.76 -17.99 21.89
C GLY A 8 -62.69 -18.49 20.44
N LEU A 9 -61.94 -19.58 20.19
CA LEU A 9 -61.69 -20.13 18.86
C LEU A 9 -62.24 -21.55 18.74
N SER A 10 -62.60 -21.95 17.50
CA SER A 10 -62.98 -23.33 17.23
C SER A 10 -61.78 -24.27 17.42
N ALA A 11 -62.05 -25.53 17.76
CA ALA A 11 -61.01 -26.55 17.90
C ALA A 11 -60.11 -26.66 16.65
N TYR A 12 -60.72 -26.52 15.46
CA TYR A 12 -59.99 -26.51 14.19
C TYR A 12 -59.10 -25.28 14.04
N ALA A 13 -59.59 -24.09 14.41
CA ALA A 13 -58.81 -22.86 14.35
C ALA A 13 -57.58 -22.91 15.28
N ASN A 14 -57.76 -23.45 16.50
CA ASN A 14 -56.65 -23.68 17.44
C ASN A 14 -55.61 -24.65 16.86
N ALA A 15 -56.03 -25.81 16.34
CA ALA A 15 -55.13 -26.77 15.72
C ALA A 15 -54.37 -26.16 14.53
N LYS A 16 -55.08 -25.45 13.63
CA LYS A 16 -54.48 -24.78 12.47
C LYS A 16 -53.42 -23.77 12.88
N ARG A 17 -53.68 -22.97 13.91
CA ARG A 17 -52.74 -21.99 14.46
C ARG A 17 -51.42 -22.65 14.89
N TYR A 18 -51.48 -23.80 15.56
CA TYR A 18 -50.28 -24.55 15.95
C TYR A 18 -49.50 -25.08 14.75
N TYR A 19 -50.19 -25.60 13.73
CA TYR A 19 -49.54 -26.03 12.49
C TYR A 19 -48.86 -24.87 11.74
N ASP A 20 -49.52 -23.71 11.70
CA ASP A 20 -48.96 -22.50 11.08
C ASP A 20 -47.76 -21.97 11.87
N HIS A 21 -47.81 -22.01 13.21
CA HIS A 21 -46.67 -21.68 14.06
C HIS A 21 -45.48 -22.62 13.83
N LYS A 22 -45.71 -23.93 13.78
CA LYS A 22 -44.66 -24.91 13.47
C LYS A 22 -44.02 -24.61 12.11
N ARG A 23 -44.84 -24.44 11.07
CA ARG A 23 -44.34 -24.19 9.70
C ARG A 23 -43.56 -22.88 9.59
N SER A 24 -44.02 -21.84 10.30
CA SER A 24 -43.31 -20.56 10.33
C SER A 24 -42.01 -20.61 11.13
N ALA A 25 -41.96 -21.40 12.21
CA ALA A 25 -40.75 -21.63 13.00
C ALA A 25 -39.70 -22.39 12.18
N GLU A 26 -40.07 -23.49 11.52
CA GLU A 26 -39.19 -24.25 10.62
C GLU A 26 -38.61 -23.34 9.51
N LYS A 27 -39.46 -22.50 8.90
CA LYS A 27 -39.01 -21.56 7.85
C LYS A 27 -38.06 -20.49 8.38
N LYS A 28 -38.22 -20.04 9.63
CA LYS A 28 -37.32 -19.07 10.27
C LYS A 28 -35.98 -19.71 10.59
N GLU A 29 -35.98 -20.92 11.14
CA GLU A 29 -34.77 -21.68 11.44
C GLU A 29 -33.92 -21.91 10.20
N GLN A 30 -34.54 -22.41 9.12
CA GLN A 30 -33.87 -22.64 7.84
C GLN A 30 -33.19 -21.37 7.31
N LYS A 31 -33.90 -20.22 7.36
CA LYS A 31 -33.35 -18.94 6.93
C LYS A 31 -32.18 -18.46 7.80
N THR A 32 -32.26 -18.67 9.12
CA THR A 32 -31.18 -18.31 10.05
C THR A 32 -29.91 -19.13 9.76
N ILE A 33 -30.05 -20.43 9.51
CA ILE A 33 -28.93 -21.32 9.18
C ILE A 33 -28.28 -20.88 7.85
N GLU A 34 -29.09 -20.60 6.82
CA GLU A 34 -28.58 -20.13 5.53
C GLU A 34 -27.88 -18.77 5.62
N ALA A 35 -28.43 -17.84 6.40
CA ALA A 35 -27.83 -16.53 6.61
C ALA A 35 -26.50 -16.63 7.37
N ALA A 36 -26.45 -17.45 8.43
CA ALA A 36 -25.23 -17.71 9.19
C ALA A 36 -24.15 -18.35 8.31
N GLY A 37 -24.50 -19.36 7.50
CA GLY A 37 -23.57 -20.00 6.57
C GLY A 37 -23.02 -19.05 5.51
N LYS A 38 -23.84 -18.13 4.98
CA LYS A 38 -23.39 -17.10 4.04
C LYS A 38 -22.45 -16.08 4.69
N ALA A 39 -22.76 -15.65 5.91
CA ALA A 39 -21.91 -14.74 6.67
C ALA A 39 -20.52 -15.34 6.92
N MET A 40 -20.46 -16.58 7.39
CA MET A 40 -19.20 -17.29 7.66
C MET A 40 -18.35 -17.47 6.40
N LYS A 41 -18.94 -17.94 5.29
CA LYS A 41 -18.23 -18.07 4.00
C LYS A 41 -17.70 -16.74 3.48
N SER A 42 -18.46 -15.66 3.69
CA SER A 42 -18.04 -14.31 3.27
C SER A 42 -16.87 -13.79 4.11
N ALA A 43 -16.85 -14.09 5.42
CA ALA A 43 -15.76 -13.74 6.32
C ALA A 43 -14.48 -14.51 5.98
N GLU A 44 -14.58 -15.83 5.74
CA GLU A 44 -13.46 -16.69 5.33
C GLU A 44 -12.84 -16.25 4.01
N LYS A 45 -13.67 -15.93 3.01
CA LYS A 45 -13.17 -15.48 1.70
C LYS A 45 -12.42 -14.15 1.79
N LYS A 46 -12.94 -13.20 2.59
CA LYS A 46 -12.27 -11.92 2.83
C LYS A 46 -10.95 -12.11 3.56
N THR A 47 -10.90 -12.93 4.61
CA THR A 47 -9.65 -13.22 5.33
C THR A 47 -8.60 -13.87 4.44
N GLN A 48 -8.99 -14.84 3.59
CA GLN A 48 -8.05 -15.47 2.65
C GLN A 48 -7.52 -14.50 1.59
N GLN A 49 -8.33 -13.56 1.12
CA GLN A 49 -7.89 -12.54 0.17
C GLN A 49 -6.88 -11.58 0.79
N THR A 50 -7.17 -11.06 1.99
CA THR A 50 -6.26 -10.17 2.72
C THR A 50 -4.92 -10.84 3.02
N LEU A 51 -4.92 -12.13 3.41
CA LEU A 51 -3.68 -12.87 3.66
C LEU A 51 -2.80 -13.02 2.41
N LYS A 52 -3.41 -13.23 1.23
CA LYS A 52 -2.68 -13.35 -0.04
C LYS A 52 -2.06 -12.02 -0.47
N GLU A 53 -2.79 -10.92 -0.32
CA GLU A 53 -2.29 -9.57 -0.64
C GLU A 53 -1.12 -9.16 0.26
N VAL A 54 -1.18 -9.46 1.56
CA VAL A 54 -0.07 -9.18 2.48
C VAL A 54 1.18 -9.98 2.09
N GLN A 55 1.02 -11.25 1.69
CA GLN A 55 2.14 -12.10 1.29
C GLN A 55 2.81 -11.62 -0.01
N THR A 56 2.05 -11.15 -0.99
CA THR A 56 2.61 -10.64 -2.25
C THR A 56 3.40 -9.35 -2.02
N VAL A 57 2.88 -8.39 -1.26
CA VAL A 57 3.58 -7.15 -0.92
C VAL A 57 4.90 -7.43 -0.18
N THR A 58 4.87 -8.35 0.78
CA THR A 58 6.08 -8.71 1.57
C THR A 58 7.14 -9.39 0.71
N THR A 59 6.74 -10.23 -0.26
CA THR A 59 7.66 -10.92 -1.18
C THR A 59 8.32 -9.94 -2.16
N ILE A 60 7.56 -8.98 -2.68
CA ILE A 60 8.06 -7.95 -3.61
C ILE A 60 9.11 -7.07 -2.93
N GLN A 61 8.91 -6.68 -1.67
CA GLN A 61 9.90 -5.91 -0.92
C GLN A 61 11.19 -6.71 -0.64
N LYS A 62 11.07 -8.02 -0.43
CA LYS A 62 12.24 -8.89 -0.17
C LYS A 62 13.10 -9.14 -1.41
N ALA A 63 12.51 -9.06 -2.60
CA ALA A 63 13.21 -9.28 -3.88
C ALA A 63 13.91 -8.02 -4.42
N ARG A 64 13.54 -6.82 -3.97
CA ARG A 64 14.14 -5.58 -4.46
C ARG A 64 15.46 -5.29 -3.73
N LYS A 65 16.56 -5.20 -4.49
CA LYS A 65 17.81 -4.62 -4.00
C LYS A 65 17.62 -3.11 -3.88
N VAL A 66 17.42 -2.62 -2.67
CA VAL A 66 17.34 -1.18 -2.39
C VAL A 66 18.72 -0.57 -2.58
N TYR A 67 18.85 0.34 -3.54
CA TYR A 67 20.10 1.06 -3.73
C TYR A 67 20.28 2.14 -2.66
N TRP A 68 21.53 2.35 -2.23
CA TRP A 68 21.84 3.30 -1.15
C TRP A 68 21.47 4.75 -1.48
N PHE A 69 21.36 5.11 -2.77
CA PHE A 69 21.04 6.47 -3.22
C PHE A 69 19.53 6.75 -3.25
N GLU A 70 18.68 5.73 -3.16
CA GLU A 70 17.21 5.91 -3.18
C GLU A 70 16.67 6.69 -1.98
N LYS A 71 17.47 6.83 -0.92
CA LYS A 71 17.15 7.67 0.25
C LYS A 71 17.25 9.17 -0.01
N PHE A 72 17.88 9.57 -1.12
CA PHE A 72 18.10 10.96 -1.51
C PHE A 72 17.19 11.35 -2.68
N LEU A 73 17.17 12.62 -3.06
CA LEU A 73 16.63 13.00 -4.37
C LEU A 73 17.61 12.50 -5.44
N TRP A 74 17.14 11.69 -6.38
CA TRP A 74 17.98 11.17 -7.44
C TRP A 74 17.23 11.10 -8.75
N PHE A 75 17.96 11.26 -9.84
CA PHE A 75 17.47 11.02 -11.19
C PHE A 75 18.63 10.59 -12.09
N ILE A 76 18.29 10.00 -13.23
CA ILE A 76 19.24 9.65 -14.27
C ILE A 76 19.12 10.70 -15.36
N SER A 77 20.22 11.37 -15.70
CA SER A 77 20.25 12.35 -16.79
C SER A 77 20.10 11.66 -18.15
N SER A 78 19.83 12.43 -19.20
CA SER A 78 19.75 11.93 -20.58
C SER A 78 21.05 11.27 -21.05
N GLU A 79 22.19 11.69 -20.51
CA GLU A 79 23.50 11.08 -20.77
C GLU A 79 23.80 9.89 -19.85
N ASN A 80 22.78 9.37 -19.16
CA ASN A 80 22.83 8.20 -18.30
C ASN A 80 23.76 8.34 -17.08
N TYR A 81 23.93 9.57 -16.57
CA TYR A 81 24.62 9.83 -15.31
C TYR A 81 23.64 9.83 -14.14
N LEU A 82 24.06 9.23 -13.03
CA LEU A 82 23.29 9.26 -11.78
C LEU A 82 23.55 10.60 -11.08
N VAL A 83 22.50 11.39 -10.91
CA VAL A 83 22.52 12.65 -10.16
C VAL A 83 21.88 12.43 -8.80
N ILE A 84 22.50 12.94 -7.74
CA ILE A 84 22.04 12.82 -6.35
C ILE A 84 22.03 14.20 -5.71
N ALA A 85 20.95 14.56 -5.04
CA ALA A 85 20.77 15.81 -4.30
C ALA A 85 20.15 15.53 -2.91
N GLY A 86 20.48 16.37 -1.93
CA GLY A 86 19.89 16.29 -0.60
C GLY A 86 18.66 17.18 -0.48
N ARG A 87 17.72 16.80 0.39
CA ARG A 87 16.54 17.63 0.72
C ARG A 87 16.84 18.64 1.84
N ASP A 88 17.71 18.25 2.77
CA ASP A 88 18.06 19.03 3.94
C ASP A 88 19.56 19.32 3.99
N GLN A 89 19.96 20.34 4.73
CA GLN A 89 21.37 20.70 4.94
C GLN A 89 22.20 19.50 5.44
N GLN A 90 21.66 18.71 6.37
CA GLN A 90 22.35 17.52 6.88
C GLN A 90 22.57 16.44 5.80
N GLN A 91 21.60 16.27 4.90
CA GLN A 91 21.74 15.33 3.78
C GLN A 91 22.75 15.85 2.76
N ASN A 92 22.73 17.15 2.46
CA ASN A 92 23.71 17.79 1.57
C ASN A 92 25.14 17.55 2.06
N GLU A 93 25.40 17.82 3.34
CA GLU A 93 26.70 17.56 3.94
C GLU A 93 27.09 16.08 3.89
N MET A 94 26.13 15.17 4.13
CA MET A 94 26.38 13.73 4.03
C MET A 94 26.76 13.31 2.61
N ILE A 95 26.07 13.83 1.60
CA ILE A 95 26.32 13.54 0.18
C ILE A 95 27.73 14.00 -0.20
N VAL A 96 28.08 15.23 0.14
CA VAL A 96 29.39 15.82 -0.20
C VAL A 96 30.52 15.14 0.56
N LYS A 97 30.37 14.93 1.88
CA LYS A 97 31.46 14.38 2.71
C LYS A 97 31.68 12.88 2.53
N ARG A 98 30.61 12.09 2.37
CA ARG A 98 30.70 10.62 2.34
C ARG A 98 30.65 10.02 0.96
N TYR A 99 29.92 10.65 0.04
CA TYR A 99 29.64 10.03 -1.24
C TYR A 99 30.43 10.66 -2.38
N LEU A 100 30.79 11.94 -2.35
CA LEU A 100 31.63 12.55 -3.41
C LEU A 100 32.99 11.84 -3.52
N ARG A 101 33.34 11.34 -4.71
CA ARG A 101 34.64 10.72 -5.01
C ARG A 101 35.42 11.58 -6.01
N SER A 102 36.72 11.34 -6.09
CA SER A 102 37.57 11.97 -7.12
C SER A 102 37.07 11.57 -8.52
N GLY A 103 36.73 12.56 -9.34
CA GLY A 103 36.16 12.37 -10.69
C GLY A 103 34.64 12.61 -10.78
N ASP A 104 33.94 12.70 -9.64
CA ASP A 104 32.54 13.13 -9.58
C ASP A 104 32.44 14.66 -9.70
N ILE A 105 31.29 15.16 -10.19
CA ILE A 105 31.04 16.59 -10.36
C ILE A 105 30.15 17.08 -9.24
N TYR A 106 30.56 18.19 -8.62
CA TYR A 106 29.77 18.91 -7.63
C TYR A 106 29.09 20.13 -8.27
N VAL A 107 27.80 20.29 -8.02
CA VAL A 107 26.97 21.38 -8.53
C VAL A 107 26.19 22.01 -7.39
N HIS A 108 26.20 23.34 -7.32
CA HIS A 108 25.45 24.13 -6.35
C HIS A 108 24.90 25.37 -7.06
N ALA A 109 23.67 25.77 -6.75
CA ALA A 109 23.13 27.02 -7.28
C ALA A 109 23.53 28.19 -6.39
N ASP A 110 23.78 29.37 -6.97
CA ASP A 110 24.14 30.58 -6.24
C ASP A 110 22.91 31.26 -5.58
N LEU A 111 22.12 30.45 -4.85
CA LEU A 111 20.92 30.89 -4.15
C LEU A 111 20.98 30.44 -2.70
N HIS A 112 20.56 31.32 -1.78
CA HIS A 112 20.49 30.99 -0.37
C HIS A 112 19.42 29.91 -0.13
N GLY A 113 19.84 28.74 0.36
CA GLY A 113 18.99 27.57 0.53
C GLY A 113 18.98 26.60 -0.66
N ALA A 114 19.85 26.78 -1.66
CA ALA A 114 19.99 25.85 -2.77
C ALA A 114 20.47 24.46 -2.30
N THR A 115 19.96 23.41 -2.96
CA THR A 115 20.39 22.04 -2.72
C THR A 115 21.74 21.76 -3.38
N SER A 116 22.55 20.98 -2.69
CA SER A 116 23.83 20.52 -3.22
C SER A 116 23.62 19.26 -4.05
N CYS A 117 24.09 19.26 -5.30
CA CYS A 117 23.93 18.16 -6.24
C CYS A 117 25.29 17.53 -6.58
N VAL A 118 25.35 16.21 -6.64
CA VAL A 118 26.54 15.44 -7.04
C VAL A 118 26.19 14.53 -8.21
N ILE A 119 26.97 14.62 -9.28
CA ILE A 119 26.86 13.78 -10.47
C ILE A 119 27.91 12.68 -10.38
N LYS A 120 27.46 11.43 -10.41
CA LYS A 120 28.31 10.25 -10.34
C LYS A 120 28.90 9.92 -11.70
N ASN A 121 30.22 9.84 -11.76
CA ASN A 121 30.96 9.49 -12.96
C ASN A 121 31.78 8.20 -12.74
N PRO A 122 31.21 7.02 -13.01
CA PRO A 122 31.92 5.75 -12.84
C PRO A 122 33.03 5.53 -13.87
N SER A 123 32.99 6.20 -15.02
CA SER A 123 33.96 5.99 -16.11
C SER A 123 35.24 6.83 -15.98
N GLY A 124 35.29 7.82 -15.08
CA GLY A 124 36.48 8.65 -14.84
C GLY A 124 36.95 9.49 -16.04
N SER A 125 36.26 9.37 -17.17
CA SER A 125 36.42 10.17 -18.37
C SER A 125 35.92 11.59 -18.12
N VAL A 126 36.54 12.57 -18.79
CA VAL A 126 36.09 13.98 -18.74
C VAL A 126 34.61 14.03 -19.16
N CYS A 127 33.73 14.25 -18.19
CA CYS A 127 32.33 14.49 -18.48
C CYS A 127 32.23 15.76 -19.33
N ARG A 128 31.45 15.69 -20.41
CA ARG A 128 31.07 16.91 -21.13
C ARG A 128 30.37 17.84 -20.13
N PRO A 129 30.68 19.16 -20.13
CA PRO A 129 30.02 20.08 -19.23
C PRO A 129 28.53 20.09 -19.55
N VAL A 130 27.74 19.49 -18.66
CA VAL A 130 26.29 19.56 -18.68
C VAL A 130 25.88 21.03 -18.60
N SER A 131 25.03 21.48 -19.53
CA SER A 131 24.62 22.87 -19.58
C SER A 131 23.84 23.23 -18.32
N SER A 132 24.21 24.34 -17.68
CA SER A 132 23.63 24.84 -16.42
C SER A 132 22.10 24.98 -16.44
N ALA A 133 21.50 25.08 -17.63
CA ALA A 133 20.07 25.22 -17.84
C ALA A 133 19.22 23.96 -17.53
N GLN A 134 19.81 22.77 -17.49
CA GLN A 134 19.04 21.53 -17.26
C GLN A 134 18.76 21.25 -15.78
N PHE A 135 19.57 21.80 -14.87
CA PHE A 135 19.42 21.54 -13.42
C PHE A 135 18.38 22.44 -12.74
N SER A 136 18.16 23.66 -13.26
CA SER A 136 17.21 24.61 -12.66
C SER A 136 15.75 24.17 -12.81
N SER A 137 15.41 23.41 -13.85
CA SER A 137 14.02 22.99 -14.11
C SER A 137 13.58 21.75 -13.31
N SER A 138 14.51 20.96 -12.79
CA SER A 138 14.20 19.68 -12.11
C SER A 138 14.38 19.73 -10.59
N CYS A 139 14.89 20.83 -10.03
CA CYS A 139 15.14 21.00 -8.60
C CYS A 139 14.08 21.84 -7.84
N PHE A 140 12.94 22.14 -8.48
CA PHE A 140 11.79 22.77 -7.83
C PHE A 140 10.76 21.73 -7.36
#